data_AF-A0A1Y4A6V3-F1
#
_entry.id   AF-A0A1Y4A6V3-F1
#
_cell.length_a   1.000
_cell.length_b   1.000
_cell.length_c   1.000
_cell.angle_alpha   90.00
_cell.angle_beta   90.00
_cell.angle_gamma   90.00
#
_symmetry.space_group_name_H-M   'P 1'
#
loop_
_entity.id
_entity.type
_entity.pdbx_description
1 polymer ?
#
loop_
_entity_poly.entity_id
_entity_poly.type
_entity_poly.pdbx_seq_one_letter_code
_entity_poly.pdbx_strand_id
1 'polypeptide(L)'
;MNVGDIKPAELAIKTYFDMAWDIDKYDIHSINGHQASFMAGLFGDAYNARFQRMLDEYYRLAWSRKPEFMGWEREWDAPEYTELASTDYSFQNYNDALRRLDDYQRLSDEAVRLYNELPENYRPAFFELIGYQALASYQMNRKFLMAQLNRELLAEGKVEQANWAARQSELAYDSIASLNHRYNTQLDGKWNHMMTLAPGWVAKYQNMPEVTYTKGKGETPVDLSLRPEQDKLERCTLVDLTRYHIKSASGHTLRLVKGLGYDWNILQLGEATESLADPTSPSAPQIEYELPQIDADSVTVHVYSLPVFPIYKGRGTRFGISIDGQPVQVTNNVPVEYSKSWKDHVHQNITLIYKYEHT
;
A
#
# COMPACT_ATOMS: atom_id res chain seq x y z
N MET A 1 11.71 18.53 2.88
CA MET A 1 10.49 17.82 2.47
C MET A 1 9.64 18.74 1.61
N ASN A 2 9.23 18.30 0.41
CA ASN A 2 8.23 19.01 -0.38
C ASN A 2 6.84 18.56 0.11
N VAL A 3 5.94 19.50 0.37
CA VAL A 3 4.61 19.25 0.95
C VAL A 3 3.47 19.67 0.02
N GLY A 4 3.79 20.06 -1.22
CA GLY A 4 2.82 20.60 -2.17
C GLY A 4 2.07 21.78 -1.55
N ASP A 5 0.74 21.69 -1.57
CA ASP A 5 -0.19 22.71 -1.08
C ASP A 5 -0.37 22.76 0.45
N ILE A 6 0.56 22.13 1.21
CA ILE A 6 0.54 21.98 2.68
C ILE A 6 -0.54 21.02 3.16
N LYS A 7 -1.80 21.23 2.76
CA LYS A 7 -2.90 20.31 3.05
C LYS A 7 -3.05 19.32 1.88
N PRO A 8 -3.36 18.05 2.16
CA PRO A 8 -3.74 17.50 3.45
C PRO A 8 -2.58 16.72 4.11
N ALA A 9 -1.37 17.31 4.13
CA ALA A 9 -0.13 16.67 4.59
C ALA A 9 0.24 17.01 6.04
N GLU A 10 -0.69 17.55 6.84
CA GLU A 10 -0.43 18.04 8.20
C GLU A 10 0.17 16.98 9.11
N LEU A 11 -0.34 15.74 9.06
CA LEU A 11 0.18 14.64 9.87
C LEU A 11 1.64 14.32 9.51
N ALA A 12 1.97 14.28 8.21
CA ALA A 12 3.34 14.05 7.74
C ALA A 12 4.26 15.22 8.07
N ILE A 13 3.78 16.46 7.92
CA ILE A 13 4.49 17.69 8.31
C ILE A 13 4.82 17.65 9.80
N LYS A 14 3.84 17.31 10.64
CA LYS A 14 4.02 17.21 12.09
C LYS A 14 5.07 16.17 12.45
N THR A 15 4.98 14.96 11.87
CA THR A 15 5.96 13.90 12.08
C THR A 15 7.36 14.35 11.66
N TYR A 16 7.51 14.93 10.48
CA TYR A 16 8.80 15.38 9.95
C TYR A 16 9.46 16.44 10.85
N PHE A 17 8.73 17.49 11.24
CA PHE A 17 9.31 18.56 12.05
C PHE A 17 9.58 18.15 13.49
N ASP A 18 8.76 17.27 14.06
CA ASP A 18 9.04 16.72 15.40
C ASP A 18 10.30 15.86 15.41
N MET A 19 10.48 15.01 14.39
CA MET A 19 11.70 14.23 14.21
C MET A 19 12.92 15.14 13.97
N ALA A 20 12.76 16.21 13.19
CA ALA A 20 13.85 17.15 12.93
C ALA A 20 14.26 17.94 14.19
N TRP A 21 13.31 18.21 15.09
CA TRP A 21 13.56 18.88 16.36
C TRP A 21 14.30 17.99 17.35
N ASP A 22 13.88 16.72 17.47
CA ASP A 22 14.44 15.76 18.44
C ASP A 22 14.35 14.34 17.87
N ILE A 23 15.34 13.97 17.05
CA ILE A 23 15.35 12.67 16.35
C ILE A 23 15.54 11.50 17.31
N ASP A 24 16.29 11.69 18.40
CA ASP A 24 16.63 10.65 19.38
C ASP A 24 15.43 10.23 20.23
N LYS A 25 14.35 11.03 20.23
CA LYS A 25 13.07 10.68 20.84
C LYS A 25 12.31 9.60 20.05
N TYR A 26 12.67 9.39 18.79
CA TYR A 26 11.96 8.48 17.89
C TYR A 26 12.88 7.35 17.44
N ASP A 27 12.29 6.18 17.31
CA ASP A 27 12.92 4.99 16.75
C ASP A 27 11.93 4.25 15.85
N ILE A 28 12.40 3.15 15.26
CA ILE A 28 11.61 2.30 14.37
C ILE A 28 10.40 1.63 15.05
N HIS A 29 10.32 1.64 16.38
CA HIS A 29 9.24 1.01 17.15
C HIS A 29 8.19 2.02 17.62
N SER A 30 8.59 3.28 17.80
CA SER A 30 7.76 4.36 18.33
C SER A 30 7.17 5.26 17.24
N ILE A 31 7.82 5.38 16.07
CA ILE A 31 7.43 6.36 15.06
C ILE A 31 6.01 6.15 14.51
N ASN A 32 5.57 4.89 14.35
CA ASN A 32 4.21 4.58 13.91
C ASN A 32 3.14 5.05 14.91
N GLY A 33 3.52 5.22 16.19
CA GLY A 33 2.66 5.72 17.27
C GLY A 33 2.45 7.23 17.28
N HIS A 34 3.29 7.97 16.55
CA HIS A 34 3.41 9.42 16.67
C HIS A 34 2.14 10.16 16.24
N GLN A 35 1.63 9.87 15.05
CA GLN A 35 0.47 10.58 14.49
C GLN A 35 -0.82 10.27 15.26
N ALA A 36 -0.99 9.02 15.69
CA ALA A 36 -2.11 8.63 16.54
C ALA A 36 -2.10 9.39 17.87
N SER A 37 -0.92 9.49 18.50
CA SER A 37 -0.74 10.25 19.75
C SER A 37 -1.00 11.75 19.54
N PHE A 38 -0.58 12.31 18.40
CA PHE A 38 -0.88 13.70 18.06
C PHE A 38 -2.38 13.92 17.89
N MET A 39 -3.07 13.06 17.14
CA MET A 39 -4.52 13.11 16.99
C MET A 39 -5.25 12.93 18.32
N ALA A 40 -4.78 12.04 19.18
CA ALA A 40 -5.32 11.85 20.53
C ALA A 40 -5.20 13.12 21.38
N GLY A 41 -4.10 13.85 21.28
CA GLY A 41 -3.95 15.16 21.93
C GLY A 41 -4.93 16.23 21.43
N LEU A 42 -5.44 16.12 20.19
CA LEU A 42 -6.44 17.03 19.63
C LEU A 42 -7.87 16.64 19.98
N PHE A 43 -8.18 15.35 19.94
CA PHE A 43 -9.55 14.82 19.95
C PHE A 43 -9.91 14.04 21.21
N GLY A 44 -8.93 13.70 22.04
CA GLY A 44 -9.07 12.98 23.30
C GLY A 44 -8.33 11.63 23.32
N ASP A 45 -7.64 11.37 24.44
CA ASP A 45 -6.81 10.17 24.65
C ASP A 45 -7.58 8.85 24.52
N ALA A 46 -8.88 8.87 24.81
CA ALA A 46 -9.76 7.70 24.67
C ALA A 46 -9.78 7.14 23.23
N TYR A 47 -9.48 7.96 22.23
CA TYR A 47 -9.49 7.55 20.81
C TYR A 47 -8.12 7.08 20.30
N ASN A 48 -7.04 7.18 21.08
CA ASN A 48 -5.67 6.91 20.61
C ASN A 48 -5.53 5.53 19.93
N ALA A 49 -6.03 4.46 20.56
CA ALA A 49 -5.94 3.11 19.99
C ALA A 49 -6.74 2.95 18.69
N ARG A 50 -7.81 3.73 18.49
CA ARG A 50 -8.60 3.72 17.26
C ARG A 50 -7.91 4.52 16.15
N PHE A 51 -7.33 5.67 16.47
CA PHE A 51 -6.49 6.42 15.54
C PHE A 51 -5.29 5.61 15.09
N GLN A 52 -4.62 4.88 16.01
CA GLN A 52 -3.52 3.99 15.65
C GLN A 52 -3.95 2.95 14.61
N ARG A 53 -5.04 2.21 14.88
CA ARG A 53 -5.52 1.18 13.95
C ARG A 53 -5.92 1.76 12.60
N MET A 54 -6.58 2.91 12.60
CA MET A 54 -7.01 3.59 11.37
C MET A 54 -5.81 4.05 10.53
N LEU A 55 -4.79 4.65 11.15
CA LEU A 55 -3.59 5.11 10.46
C LEU A 55 -2.71 3.96 9.99
N ASP A 56 -2.51 2.94 10.82
CA ASP A 56 -1.80 1.71 10.43
C ASP A 56 -2.45 1.11 9.18
N GLU A 57 -3.78 0.98 9.18
CA GLU A 57 -4.51 0.41 8.06
C GLU A 57 -4.47 1.29 6.80
N TYR A 58 -4.64 2.61 6.96
CA TYR A 58 -4.52 3.56 5.86
C TYR A 58 -3.14 3.45 5.17
N TYR A 59 -2.06 3.45 5.96
CA TYR A 59 -0.70 3.36 5.41
C TYR A 59 -0.38 1.97 4.87
N ARG A 60 -0.86 0.88 5.50
CA ARG A 60 -0.71 -0.49 4.99
C ARG A 60 -1.36 -0.64 3.62
N LEU A 61 -2.59 -0.15 3.45
CA LEU A 61 -3.30 -0.24 2.18
C LEU A 61 -2.70 0.65 1.09
N ALA A 62 -2.23 1.83 1.46
CA ALA A 62 -1.53 2.74 0.56
C ALA A 62 -0.12 2.26 0.20
N TRP A 63 0.49 1.37 1.01
CA TRP A 63 1.82 0.82 0.77
C TRP A 63 1.85 0.01 -0.53
N SER A 64 0.91 -0.93 -0.71
CA SER A 64 0.88 -1.77 -1.91
C SER A 64 0.64 -0.93 -3.16
N ARG A 65 -0.25 0.05 -3.03
CA ARG A 65 -0.50 1.05 -4.07
C ARG A 65 -1.30 2.21 -3.51
N LYS A 66 -0.82 3.42 -3.75
CA LYS A 66 -1.51 4.65 -3.33
C LYS A 66 -2.83 4.81 -4.10
N PRO A 67 -3.88 5.40 -3.49
CA PRO A 67 -5.13 5.70 -4.17
C PRO A 67 -4.94 6.48 -5.49
N GLU A 68 -4.01 7.43 -5.54
CA GLU A 68 -3.69 8.24 -6.72
C GLU A 68 -3.04 7.44 -7.85
N PHE A 69 -2.53 6.23 -7.57
CA PHE A 69 -1.93 5.35 -8.58
C PHE A 69 -2.92 4.30 -9.10
N MET A 70 -4.18 4.31 -8.66
CA MET A 70 -5.17 3.31 -9.04
C MET A 70 -5.63 3.38 -10.51
N GLY A 71 -5.26 4.42 -11.25
CA GLY A 71 -5.52 4.48 -12.69
C GLY A 71 -4.51 3.71 -13.57
N TRP A 72 -3.41 3.23 -12.97
CA TRP A 72 -2.31 2.52 -13.66
C TRP A 72 -1.59 3.29 -14.77
N GLU A 73 -1.95 4.54 -15.00
CA GLU A 73 -1.23 5.43 -15.88
C GLU A 73 0.10 5.89 -15.25
N ARG A 74 1.01 6.33 -16.11
CA ARG A 74 2.29 6.96 -15.73
C ARG A 74 2.48 8.19 -16.57
N GLU A 75 1.98 9.28 -16.02
CA GLU A 75 2.14 10.61 -16.56
C GLU A 75 3.65 10.87 -16.82
N TRP A 76 3.98 11.32 -18.04
CA TRP A 76 5.35 11.63 -18.49
C TRP A 76 6.34 10.46 -18.65
N ASP A 77 5.92 9.20 -18.55
CA ASP A 77 6.82 8.05 -18.74
C ASP A 77 6.98 7.68 -20.23
N ALA A 78 5.95 7.08 -20.83
CA ALA A 78 5.93 6.68 -22.23
C ALA A 78 4.49 6.70 -22.78
N PRO A 79 4.27 6.87 -24.10
CA PRO A 79 2.94 6.99 -24.70
C PRO A 79 1.95 5.88 -24.29
N GLU A 80 2.42 4.64 -24.13
CA GLU A 80 1.62 3.48 -23.74
C GLU A 80 1.08 3.54 -22.30
N TYR A 81 1.64 4.38 -21.43
CA TYR A 81 1.18 4.55 -20.04
C TYR A 81 0.37 5.83 -19.85
N THR A 82 0.03 6.56 -20.92
CA THR A 82 -0.66 7.85 -20.80
C THR A 82 -2.16 7.72 -20.55
N GLU A 83 -2.74 6.54 -20.74
CA GLU A 83 -4.16 6.27 -20.55
C GLU A 83 -4.41 5.42 -19.31
N LEU A 84 -5.65 5.49 -18.81
CA LEU A 84 -6.12 4.62 -17.73
C LEU A 84 -6.08 3.15 -18.15
N ALA A 85 -5.71 2.26 -17.24
CA ALA A 85 -5.65 0.83 -17.48
C ALA A 85 -6.40 0.02 -16.40
N SER A 86 -6.54 -1.29 -16.65
CA SER A 86 -6.99 -2.24 -15.62
C SER A 86 -5.96 -2.33 -14.49
N THR A 87 -6.44 -2.67 -13.29
CA THR A 87 -5.56 -2.88 -12.15
C THR A 87 -4.93 -4.27 -12.21
N ASP A 88 -3.81 -4.46 -11.52
CA ASP A 88 -3.19 -5.79 -11.37
C ASP A 88 -3.89 -6.66 -10.31
N TYR A 89 -4.90 -6.12 -9.60
CA TYR A 89 -5.64 -6.85 -8.57
C TYR A 89 -6.55 -7.91 -9.18
N SER A 90 -6.63 -9.10 -8.57
CA SER A 90 -7.46 -10.20 -9.07
C SER A 90 -8.77 -10.39 -8.30
N PHE A 91 -9.90 -10.56 -9.00
CA PHE A 91 -11.18 -11.01 -8.42
C PHE A 91 -11.31 -12.54 -8.36
N GLN A 92 -10.44 -13.25 -9.07
CA GLN A 92 -10.48 -14.69 -9.27
C GLN A 92 -9.52 -15.40 -8.31
N ASN A 93 -8.42 -14.75 -7.92
CA ASN A 93 -7.35 -15.36 -7.15
C ASN A 93 -7.14 -14.63 -5.82
N TYR A 94 -6.95 -15.41 -4.75
CA TYR A 94 -6.44 -14.95 -3.46
C TYR A 94 -7.25 -13.86 -2.74
N ASN A 95 -8.53 -13.69 -3.08
CA ASN A 95 -9.36 -12.59 -2.62
C ASN A 95 -8.73 -11.20 -2.84
N ASP A 96 -7.82 -11.04 -3.79
CA ASP A 96 -6.92 -9.88 -3.83
C ASP A 96 -7.68 -8.55 -3.98
N ALA A 97 -8.51 -8.43 -5.03
CA ALA A 97 -9.39 -7.27 -5.22
C ALA A 97 -10.49 -7.17 -4.14
N LEU A 98 -11.06 -8.30 -3.71
CA LEU A 98 -12.15 -8.34 -2.73
C LEU A 98 -11.70 -7.87 -1.35
N ARG A 99 -10.54 -8.34 -0.89
CA ARG A 99 -9.90 -7.97 0.37
C ARG A 99 -9.52 -6.52 0.39
N ARG A 100 -8.98 -5.99 -0.70
CA ARG A 100 -8.71 -4.56 -0.83
C ARG A 100 -9.98 -3.71 -0.69
N LEU A 101 -11.08 -4.10 -1.34
CA LEU A 101 -12.37 -3.40 -1.23
C LEU A 101 -12.92 -3.44 0.21
N ASP A 102 -12.89 -4.62 0.83
CA ASP A 102 -13.38 -4.89 2.17
C ASP A 102 -12.56 -4.16 3.25
N ASP A 103 -11.22 -4.16 3.14
CA ASP A 103 -10.31 -3.42 4.02
C ASP A 103 -10.54 -1.90 3.95
N TYR A 104 -10.61 -1.33 2.73
CA TYR A 104 -10.89 0.10 2.57
C TYR A 104 -12.31 0.47 3.02
N GLN A 105 -13.29 -0.41 2.83
CA GLN A 105 -14.64 -0.19 3.34
C GLN A 105 -14.63 -0.12 4.87
N ARG A 106 -13.98 -1.07 5.55
CA ARG A 106 -13.81 -1.03 7.02
C ARG A 106 -13.14 0.26 7.50
N LEU A 107 -12.09 0.70 6.80
CA LEU A 107 -11.39 1.95 7.09
C LEU A 107 -12.33 3.16 6.96
N SER A 108 -13.07 3.24 5.87
CA SER A 108 -14.07 4.29 5.62
C SER A 108 -15.17 4.28 6.68
N ASP A 109 -15.71 3.12 7.02
CA ASP A 109 -16.77 2.97 8.03
C ASP A 109 -16.27 3.36 9.43
N GLU A 110 -15.03 3.04 9.77
CA GLU A 110 -14.41 3.47 11.04
C GLU A 110 -14.24 4.99 11.11
N ALA A 111 -13.82 5.62 10.01
CA ALA A 111 -13.75 7.07 9.93
C ALA A 111 -15.13 7.72 10.09
N VAL A 112 -16.19 7.15 9.51
CA VAL A 112 -17.58 7.63 9.71
C VAL A 112 -18.02 7.46 11.17
N ARG A 113 -17.73 6.33 11.81
CA ARG A 113 -18.04 6.10 13.24
C ARG A 113 -17.35 7.13 14.13
N LEU A 114 -16.03 7.28 14.00
CA LEU A 114 -15.26 8.28 14.75
C LEU A 114 -15.79 9.70 14.51
N TYR A 115 -16.07 10.07 13.26
CA TYR A 115 -16.66 11.36 12.94
C TYR A 115 -17.99 11.60 13.70
N ASN A 116 -18.87 10.60 13.76
CA ASN A 116 -20.16 10.74 14.43
C ASN A 116 -20.05 10.74 15.96
N GLU A 117 -19.07 10.05 16.52
CA GLU A 117 -18.81 10.03 17.97
C GLU A 117 -18.15 11.31 18.48
N LEU A 118 -17.33 11.96 17.66
CA LEU A 118 -16.65 13.20 18.03
C LEU A 118 -17.65 14.37 18.22
N PRO A 119 -17.39 15.25 19.20
CA PRO A 119 -18.11 16.52 19.34
C PRO A 119 -18.16 17.30 18.04
N GLU A 120 -19.29 17.96 17.78
CA GLU A 120 -19.56 18.62 16.49
C GLU A 120 -18.49 19.64 16.10
N ASN A 121 -17.92 20.34 17.06
CA ASN A 121 -16.84 21.31 16.84
C ASN A 121 -15.51 20.66 16.40
N TYR A 122 -15.27 19.38 16.68
CA TYR A 122 -14.07 18.65 16.24
C TYR A 122 -14.23 17.96 14.89
N ARG A 123 -15.47 17.74 14.46
CA ARG A 123 -15.79 17.01 13.23
C ARG A 123 -15.10 17.57 11.98
N PRO A 124 -15.08 18.89 11.71
CA PRO A 124 -14.37 19.44 10.55
C PRO A 124 -12.85 19.16 10.58
N ALA A 125 -12.23 19.31 11.77
CA ALA A 125 -10.80 19.06 11.94
C ALA A 125 -10.45 17.57 11.77
N PHE A 126 -11.27 16.67 12.30
CA PHE A 126 -11.08 15.23 12.06
C PHE A 126 -11.25 14.87 10.57
N PHE A 127 -12.28 15.44 9.93
CA PHE A 127 -12.55 15.19 8.52
C PHE A 127 -11.40 15.65 7.62
N GLU A 128 -10.82 16.83 7.86
CA GLU A 128 -9.70 17.28 7.02
C GLU A 128 -8.39 16.51 7.24
N LEU A 129 -8.11 16.05 8.47
CA LEU A 129 -6.84 15.43 8.82
C LEU A 129 -6.72 13.98 8.35
N ILE A 130 -7.81 13.20 8.43
CA ILE A 130 -7.79 11.78 8.03
C ILE A 130 -9.13 11.25 7.53
N GLY A 131 -10.25 11.84 7.94
CA GLY A 131 -11.58 11.35 7.55
C GLY A 131 -11.79 11.39 6.03
N TYR A 132 -11.43 12.51 5.39
CA TYR A 132 -11.51 12.66 3.94
C TYR A 132 -10.65 11.62 3.22
N GLN A 133 -9.41 11.43 3.67
CA GLN A 133 -8.44 10.51 3.08
C GLN A 133 -8.97 9.07 3.15
N ALA A 134 -9.50 8.64 4.30
CA ALA A 134 -10.11 7.32 4.47
C ALA A 134 -11.29 7.10 3.51
N LEU A 135 -12.23 8.06 3.48
CA LEU A 135 -13.43 7.95 2.65
C LEU A 135 -13.09 8.01 1.16
N ALA A 136 -12.29 8.99 0.73
CA ALA A 136 -11.92 9.19 -0.67
C ALA A 136 -11.06 8.03 -1.20
N SER A 137 -10.17 7.47 -0.38
CA SER A 137 -9.36 6.29 -0.76
C SER A 137 -10.23 5.07 -1.03
N TYR A 138 -11.26 4.83 -0.21
CA TYR A 138 -12.21 3.76 -0.49
C TYR A 138 -12.93 3.95 -1.82
N GLN A 139 -13.46 5.15 -2.07
CA GLN A 139 -14.14 5.45 -3.32
C GLN A 139 -13.20 5.35 -4.53
N MET A 140 -11.94 5.79 -4.40
CA MET A 140 -10.96 5.69 -5.49
C MET A 140 -10.67 4.24 -5.86
N ASN A 141 -10.49 3.37 -4.87
CA ASN A 141 -10.30 1.95 -5.10
C ASN A 141 -11.56 1.31 -5.69
N ARG A 142 -12.75 1.64 -5.17
CA ARG A 142 -14.02 1.12 -5.68
C ARG A 142 -14.27 1.55 -7.13
N LYS A 143 -13.94 2.79 -7.50
CA LYS A 143 -14.04 3.29 -8.88
C LYS A 143 -13.27 2.40 -9.85
N PHE A 144 -11.98 2.16 -9.61
CA PHE A 144 -11.15 1.40 -10.54
C PHE A 144 -11.44 -0.11 -10.52
N LEU A 145 -11.65 -0.69 -9.35
CA LEU A 145 -11.92 -2.12 -9.23
C LEU A 145 -13.31 -2.50 -9.80
N MET A 146 -14.32 -1.64 -9.66
CA MET A 146 -15.63 -1.90 -10.26
C MET A 146 -15.62 -1.70 -11.78
N ALA A 147 -14.82 -0.78 -12.31
CA ALA A 147 -14.62 -0.65 -13.76
C ALA A 147 -13.91 -1.87 -14.35
N GLN A 148 -12.93 -2.43 -13.64
CA GLN A 148 -12.32 -3.71 -14.01
C GLN A 148 -13.32 -4.85 -13.98
N LEU A 149 -14.08 -4.99 -12.88
CA LEU A 149 -15.10 -6.03 -12.74
C LEU A 149 -16.17 -5.95 -13.84
N ASN A 150 -16.56 -4.74 -14.25
CA ASN A 150 -17.46 -4.53 -15.39
C ASN A 150 -16.92 -5.19 -16.67
N ARG A 151 -15.64 -4.96 -17.00
CA ARG A 151 -14.99 -5.54 -18.18
C ARG A 151 -14.89 -7.07 -18.10
N GLU A 152 -14.51 -7.60 -16.94
CA GLU A 152 -14.40 -9.04 -16.70
C GLU A 152 -15.76 -9.75 -16.86
N LEU A 153 -16.82 -9.20 -16.25
CA LEU A 153 -18.17 -9.76 -16.34
C LEU A 153 -18.75 -9.70 -17.76
N LEU A 154 -18.42 -8.66 -18.53
CA LEU A 154 -18.81 -8.60 -19.95
C LEU A 154 -18.11 -9.67 -20.77
N ALA A 155 -16.82 -9.90 -20.53
CA ALA A 155 -16.09 -10.99 -21.18
C ALA A 155 -16.68 -12.37 -20.86
N GLU A 156 -17.28 -12.53 -19.68
CA GLU A 156 -18.03 -13.73 -19.26
C GLU A 156 -19.50 -13.78 -19.74
N GLY A 157 -19.99 -12.73 -20.43
CA GLY A 157 -21.38 -12.64 -20.89
C GLY A 157 -22.41 -12.34 -19.78
N LYS A 158 -21.96 -11.97 -18.57
CA LYS A 158 -22.79 -11.66 -17.39
C LYS A 158 -23.27 -10.20 -17.42
N VAL A 159 -24.10 -9.87 -18.41
CA VAL A 159 -24.43 -8.49 -18.75
C VAL A 159 -25.11 -7.69 -17.62
N GLU A 160 -26.06 -8.26 -16.89
CA GLU A 160 -26.75 -7.52 -15.80
C GLU A 160 -25.84 -7.23 -14.60
N GLN A 161 -24.91 -8.16 -14.32
CA GLN A 161 -23.90 -7.97 -13.28
C GLN A 161 -22.85 -6.95 -13.71
N ALA A 162 -22.48 -6.94 -14.99
CA ALA A 162 -21.63 -5.91 -15.55
C ALA A 162 -22.28 -4.51 -15.48
N ASN A 163 -23.57 -4.37 -15.81
CA ASN A 163 -24.30 -3.10 -15.65
C ASN A 163 -24.26 -2.61 -14.21
N TRP A 164 -24.48 -3.50 -13.24
CA TRP A 164 -24.36 -3.16 -11.82
C TRP A 164 -22.95 -2.67 -11.47
N ALA A 165 -21.90 -3.36 -11.92
CA ALA A 165 -20.51 -2.95 -11.68
C ALA A 165 -20.17 -1.60 -12.32
N ALA A 166 -20.66 -1.32 -13.54
CA ALA A 166 -20.54 0.00 -14.17
C ALA A 166 -21.16 1.09 -13.29
N ARG A 167 -22.39 0.85 -12.80
CA ARG A 167 -23.08 1.79 -11.90
C ARG A 167 -22.34 2.01 -10.59
N GLN A 168 -21.75 0.97 -10.00
CA GLN A 168 -20.95 1.10 -8.78
C GLN A 168 -19.68 1.93 -8.99
N SER A 169 -19.04 1.82 -10.15
CA SER A 169 -17.90 2.67 -10.52
C SER A 169 -18.31 4.14 -10.64
N GLU A 170 -19.43 4.43 -11.32
CA GLU A 170 -19.97 5.79 -11.48
C GLU A 170 -20.33 6.41 -10.11
N LEU A 171 -21.03 5.64 -9.26
CA LEU A 171 -21.36 6.10 -7.90
C LEU A 171 -20.12 6.39 -7.07
N ALA A 172 -19.04 5.62 -7.25
CA ALA A 172 -17.78 5.88 -6.56
C ALA A 172 -17.14 7.18 -7.03
N TYR A 173 -17.16 7.44 -8.34
CA TYR A 173 -16.71 8.70 -8.92
C TYR A 173 -17.52 9.91 -8.39
N ASP A 174 -18.85 9.83 -8.39
CA ASP A 174 -19.72 10.89 -7.85
C ASP A 174 -19.53 11.11 -6.34
N SER A 175 -19.23 10.03 -5.60
CA SER A 175 -18.94 10.09 -4.17
C SER A 175 -17.64 10.86 -3.90
N ILE A 176 -16.60 10.68 -4.73
CA ILE A 176 -15.36 11.48 -4.63
C ILE A 176 -15.68 12.96 -4.87
N ALA A 177 -16.45 13.29 -5.91
CA ALA A 177 -16.84 14.67 -6.17
C ALA A 177 -17.61 15.30 -5.00
N SER A 178 -18.50 14.53 -4.36
CA SER A 178 -19.24 14.95 -3.17
C SER A 178 -18.32 15.16 -1.95
N LEU A 179 -17.33 14.30 -1.75
CA LEU A 179 -16.33 14.44 -0.69
C LEU A 179 -15.45 15.69 -0.91
N ASN A 180 -15.03 15.94 -2.14
CA ASN A 180 -14.29 17.14 -2.51
C ASN A 180 -15.11 18.40 -2.22
N HIS A 181 -16.39 18.40 -2.61
CA HIS A 181 -17.30 19.51 -2.33
C HIS A 181 -17.43 19.75 -0.82
N ARG A 182 -17.65 18.70 -0.03
CA ARG A 182 -17.73 18.81 1.43
C ARG A 182 -16.44 19.37 2.05
N TYR A 183 -15.27 18.89 1.62
CA TYR A 183 -13.99 19.38 2.12
C TYR A 183 -13.83 20.88 1.85
N ASN A 184 -14.17 21.32 0.65
CA ASN A 184 -14.00 22.71 0.21
C ASN A 184 -15.04 23.67 0.81
N THR A 185 -16.16 23.18 1.33
CA THR A 185 -17.26 24.03 1.83
C THR A 185 -17.43 24.05 3.34
N GLN A 186 -16.80 23.13 4.08
CA GLN A 186 -16.86 23.13 5.54
C GLN A 186 -16.31 24.43 6.14
N LEU A 187 -16.86 24.82 7.31
CA LEU A 187 -16.48 26.05 8.04
C LEU A 187 -16.54 27.29 7.14
N ASP A 188 -17.68 27.50 6.46
CA ASP A 188 -17.91 28.61 5.54
C ASP A 188 -16.85 28.73 4.43
N GLY A 189 -16.38 27.58 3.94
CA GLY A 189 -15.37 27.51 2.88
C GLY A 189 -13.96 27.84 3.35
N LYS A 190 -13.63 27.65 4.64
CA LYS A 190 -12.27 27.87 5.19
C LYS A 190 -11.17 27.22 4.35
N TRP A 191 -11.44 26.04 3.78
CA TRP A 191 -10.50 25.27 2.96
C TRP A 191 -10.94 25.17 1.51
N ASN A 192 -11.66 26.17 1.02
CA ASN A 192 -12.09 26.21 -0.36
C ASN A 192 -10.88 26.08 -1.31
N HIS A 193 -11.09 25.34 -2.41
CA HIS A 193 -10.10 24.99 -3.43
C HIS A 193 -9.05 23.91 -3.08
N MET A 194 -8.90 23.51 -1.83
CA MET A 194 -7.87 22.54 -1.43
C MET A 194 -8.04 21.15 -2.06
N MET A 195 -9.28 20.73 -2.32
CA MET A 195 -9.60 19.47 -3.03
C MET A 195 -10.20 19.73 -4.42
N THR A 196 -9.79 20.81 -5.10
CA THR A 196 -10.26 21.14 -6.46
C THR A 196 -9.34 20.64 -7.55
N LEU A 197 -8.02 20.60 -7.30
CA LEU A 197 -7.04 20.09 -8.25
C LEU A 197 -6.53 18.73 -7.77
N ALA A 198 -6.58 17.73 -8.64
CA ALA A 198 -5.91 16.48 -8.35
C ALA A 198 -4.38 16.72 -8.30
N PRO A 199 -3.67 16.10 -7.35
CA PRO A 199 -2.23 15.94 -7.44
C PRO A 199 -1.85 15.40 -8.82
N GLY A 200 -1.05 16.17 -9.58
CA GLY A 200 -0.82 15.92 -11.01
C GLY A 200 -2.00 16.43 -11.85
N TRP A 201 -2.02 17.72 -12.18
CA TRP A 201 -3.11 18.36 -12.93
C TRP A 201 -3.47 17.64 -14.25
N VAL A 202 -2.50 16.98 -14.90
CA VAL A 202 -2.74 16.18 -16.12
C VAL A 202 -2.84 14.67 -15.89
N ALA A 203 -2.85 14.24 -14.63
CA ALA A 203 -3.09 12.85 -14.25
C ALA A 203 -4.53 12.45 -14.58
N LYS A 204 -4.72 11.20 -15.00
CA LYS A 204 -6.04 10.73 -15.45
C LYS A 204 -6.79 9.94 -14.40
N TYR A 205 -6.15 9.51 -13.32
CA TYR A 205 -6.79 8.75 -12.25
C TYR A 205 -7.98 9.50 -11.64
N GLN A 206 -8.01 10.83 -11.74
CA GLN A 206 -9.13 11.64 -11.31
C GLN A 206 -10.37 11.44 -12.19
N ASN A 207 -10.22 11.13 -13.48
CA ASN A 207 -11.31 10.93 -14.42
C ASN A 207 -12.06 9.62 -14.14
N MET A 208 -13.24 9.49 -14.76
CA MET A 208 -14.00 8.25 -14.75
C MET A 208 -13.33 7.24 -15.71
N PRO A 209 -12.96 6.03 -15.25
CA PRO A 209 -12.52 4.97 -16.15
C PRO A 209 -13.66 4.54 -17.09
N GLU A 210 -13.31 4.03 -18.26
CA GLU A 210 -14.30 3.51 -19.20
C GLU A 210 -15.05 2.32 -18.60
N VAL A 211 -16.38 2.38 -18.68
CA VAL A 211 -17.31 1.31 -18.31
C VAL A 211 -18.34 1.14 -19.41
N THR A 212 -18.81 -0.09 -19.60
CA THR A 212 -19.86 -0.40 -20.56
C THR A 212 -21.17 -0.68 -19.84
N TYR A 213 -22.21 0.09 -20.19
CA TYR A 213 -23.60 -0.13 -19.75
C TYR A 213 -24.46 -0.60 -20.92
N THR A 214 -24.98 -1.82 -20.85
CA THR A 214 -25.82 -2.40 -21.89
C THR A 214 -27.27 -1.96 -21.70
N LYS A 215 -27.72 -1.03 -22.55
CA LYS A 215 -29.09 -0.50 -22.52
C LYS A 215 -30.13 -1.62 -22.69
N GLY A 216 -31.22 -1.54 -21.93
CA GLY A 216 -32.32 -2.50 -21.97
C GLY A 216 -32.06 -3.81 -21.21
N LYS A 217 -30.93 -3.92 -20.50
CA LYS A 217 -30.65 -5.00 -19.54
C LYS A 217 -30.73 -4.47 -18.11
N GLY A 218 -31.14 -5.33 -17.18
CA GLY A 218 -31.24 -4.97 -15.77
C GLY A 218 -29.88 -4.82 -15.08
N GLU A 219 -29.94 -4.63 -13.77
CA GLU A 219 -28.77 -4.62 -12.88
C GLU A 219 -28.96 -5.72 -11.83
N THR A 220 -28.02 -6.67 -11.79
CA THR A 220 -28.00 -7.72 -10.77
C THR A 220 -26.76 -7.53 -9.90
N PRO A 221 -26.89 -7.30 -8.58
CA PRO A 221 -25.76 -7.14 -7.68
C PRO A 221 -24.78 -8.32 -7.72
N VAL A 222 -23.49 -8.02 -7.62
CA VAL A 222 -22.43 -9.03 -7.47
C VAL A 222 -22.08 -9.15 -6.00
N ASP A 223 -21.93 -10.38 -5.53
CA ASP A 223 -21.42 -10.66 -4.20
C ASP A 223 -19.91 -10.37 -4.13
N LEU A 224 -19.56 -9.34 -3.36
CA LEU A 224 -18.19 -8.89 -3.10
C LEU A 224 -17.64 -9.40 -1.77
N SER A 225 -18.32 -10.35 -1.11
CA SER A 225 -17.81 -10.96 0.11
C SER A 225 -16.55 -11.79 -0.15
N LEU A 226 -15.67 -11.84 0.84
CA LEU A 226 -14.48 -12.69 0.80
C LEU A 226 -14.89 -14.15 0.68
N ARG A 227 -14.12 -14.87 -0.13
CA ARG A 227 -14.35 -16.26 -0.49
C ARG A 227 -13.29 -17.13 0.17
N PRO A 228 -13.60 -17.85 1.27
CA PRO A 228 -12.60 -18.61 2.02
C PRO A 228 -11.81 -19.61 1.15
N GLU A 229 -12.43 -20.15 0.11
CA GLU A 229 -11.79 -21.05 -0.86
C GLU A 229 -10.65 -20.39 -1.65
N GLN A 230 -10.68 -19.07 -1.85
CA GLN A 230 -9.62 -18.34 -2.56
C GLN A 230 -8.41 -18.06 -1.65
N ASP A 231 -8.51 -18.16 -0.33
CA ASP A 231 -7.38 -17.91 0.59
C ASP A 231 -6.32 -19.02 0.56
N LYS A 232 -6.59 -20.12 -0.14
CA LYS A 232 -5.65 -21.23 -0.27
C LYS A 232 -4.54 -20.87 -1.27
N LEU A 233 -3.30 -20.86 -0.78
CA LEU A 233 -2.11 -20.78 -1.62
C LEU A 233 -1.93 -22.09 -2.40
N GLU A 234 -1.86 -22.01 -3.73
CA GLU A 234 -1.63 -23.16 -4.60
C GLU A 234 -0.20 -23.15 -5.13
N ARG A 235 0.57 -24.20 -4.84
CA ARG A 235 1.97 -24.38 -5.29
C ARG A 235 2.90 -23.22 -4.89
N CYS A 236 2.53 -22.45 -3.88
CA CYS A 236 3.35 -21.39 -3.31
C CYS A 236 3.21 -21.38 -1.78
N THR A 237 4.15 -20.74 -1.11
CA THR A 237 4.14 -20.56 0.35
C THR A 237 4.64 -19.16 0.66
N LEU A 238 3.92 -18.44 1.50
CA LEU A 238 4.36 -17.17 2.05
C LEU A 238 5.21 -17.45 3.30
N VAL A 239 6.38 -16.84 3.37
CA VAL A 239 7.25 -16.93 4.55
C VAL A 239 6.80 -15.87 5.55
N ASP A 240 6.33 -16.31 6.72
CA ASP A 240 6.01 -15.42 7.83
C ASP A 240 7.30 -14.82 8.40
N LEU A 241 7.57 -13.55 8.05
CA LEU A 241 8.77 -12.82 8.44
C LEU A 241 8.92 -12.66 9.96
N THR A 242 7.87 -12.90 10.75
CA THR A 242 7.93 -12.82 12.21
C THR A 242 8.53 -14.08 12.85
N ARG A 243 8.63 -15.19 12.11
CA ARG A 243 9.06 -16.50 12.60
C ARG A 243 10.51 -16.85 12.30
N TYR A 244 11.34 -15.84 12.05
CA TYR A 244 12.76 -16.04 11.77
C TYR A 244 13.54 -16.50 13.01
N HIS A 245 14.59 -17.28 12.78
CA HIS A 245 15.59 -17.64 13.78
C HIS A 245 16.92 -16.97 13.45
N ILE A 246 17.58 -16.36 14.43
CA ILE A 246 18.93 -15.81 14.23
C ILE A 246 19.92 -16.97 14.32
N LYS A 247 20.55 -17.30 13.20
CA LYS A 247 21.59 -18.33 13.11
C LYS A 247 22.96 -17.76 13.49
N SER A 248 23.24 -16.53 13.06
CA SER A 248 24.43 -15.76 13.47
C SER A 248 24.12 -14.27 13.40
N ALA A 249 24.46 -13.50 14.42
CA ALA A 249 24.29 -12.04 14.38
C ALA A 249 25.54 -11.30 13.90
N SER A 250 26.73 -11.87 14.12
CA SER A 250 28.03 -11.33 13.68
C SER A 250 28.23 -9.82 13.94
N GLY A 251 27.62 -9.28 15.00
CA GLY A 251 27.69 -7.86 15.36
C GLY A 251 26.92 -6.90 14.43
N HIS A 252 26.08 -7.40 13.54
CA HIS A 252 25.23 -6.60 12.66
C HIS A 252 23.79 -6.57 13.18
N THR A 253 23.06 -5.53 12.83
CA THR A 253 21.65 -5.39 13.18
C THR A 253 20.81 -6.45 12.46
N LEU A 254 20.06 -7.24 13.20
CA LEU A 254 19.08 -8.19 12.69
C LEU A 254 17.77 -7.99 13.46
N ARG A 255 16.76 -7.39 12.81
CA ARG A 255 15.51 -7.06 13.51
C ARG A 255 14.31 -6.99 12.59
N LEU A 256 13.17 -7.37 13.14
CA LEU A 256 11.87 -7.10 12.55
C LEU A 256 11.52 -5.61 12.69
N VAL A 257 11.09 -4.99 11.59
CA VAL A 257 10.59 -3.62 11.55
C VAL A 257 9.12 -3.67 11.15
N LYS A 258 8.25 -3.22 12.05
CA LYS A 258 6.80 -3.12 11.81
C LYS A 258 6.48 -1.79 11.12
N GLY A 259 5.47 -1.76 10.26
CA GLY A 259 5.01 -0.55 9.57
C GLY A 259 5.52 -0.39 8.14
N LEU A 260 6.23 -1.40 7.61
CA LEU A 260 6.80 -1.39 6.27
C LEU A 260 6.48 -2.72 5.58
N GLY A 261 6.37 -2.71 4.25
CA GLY A 261 6.07 -3.89 3.45
C GLY A 261 4.58 -4.23 3.35
N TYR A 262 4.25 -5.19 2.48
CA TYR A 262 2.87 -5.60 2.19
C TYR A 262 2.19 -6.26 3.41
N ASP A 263 2.98 -7.01 4.19
CA ASP A 263 2.54 -7.70 5.41
C ASP A 263 2.70 -6.84 6.67
N TRP A 264 2.95 -5.53 6.50
CA TRP A 264 3.21 -4.58 7.58
C TRP A 264 4.44 -4.91 8.45
N ASN A 265 5.28 -5.82 7.97
CA ASN A 265 6.54 -6.21 8.57
C ASN A 265 7.62 -6.37 7.50
N ILE A 266 8.84 -5.95 7.81
CA ILE A 266 10.03 -6.28 7.03
C ILE A 266 11.15 -6.73 7.97
N LEU A 267 12.02 -7.61 7.48
CA LEU A 267 13.21 -8.02 8.21
C LEU A 267 14.40 -7.20 7.73
N GLN A 268 14.99 -6.43 8.65
CA GLN A 268 16.17 -5.63 8.38
C GLN A 268 17.43 -6.47 8.62
N LEU A 269 18.27 -6.57 7.58
CA LEU A 269 19.57 -7.23 7.60
C LEU A 269 20.68 -6.20 7.48
N GLY A 270 21.21 -5.79 8.63
CA GLY A 270 22.24 -4.78 8.79
C GLY A 270 21.75 -3.33 8.68
N GLU A 271 22.68 -2.40 8.88
CA GLU A 271 22.46 -0.97 8.70
C GLU A 271 23.43 -0.32 7.69
N ALA A 272 23.02 0.82 7.18
CA ALA A 272 23.77 1.68 6.26
C ALA A 272 25.21 1.99 6.71
N THR A 273 25.39 2.17 8.02
CA THR A 273 26.63 2.63 8.66
C THR A 273 27.49 1.46 9.16
N GLU A 274 26.96 0.25 9.23
CA GLU A 274 27.68 -0.95 9.66
C GLU A 274 28.72 -1.38 8.62
N SER A 275 29.68 -2.22 9.02
CA SER A 275 30.65 -2.80 8.08
C SER A 275 29.97 -3.72 7.06
N LEU A 276 30.62 -3.95 5.92
CA LEU A 276 30.11 -4.91 4.94
C LEU A 276 30.40 -6.34 5.43
N ALA A 277 29.39 -7.20 5.34
CA ALA A 277 29.55 -8.64 5.46
C ALA A 277 29.58 -9.29 4.07
N ASP A 278 30.42 -10.32 3.89
CA ASP A 278 30.38 -11.15 2.67
C ASP A 278 29.27 -12.20 2.81
N PRO A 279 28.20 -12.18 2.00
CA PRO A 279 27.05 -13.06 2.21
C PRO A 279 27.35 -14.56 2.04
N THR A 280 28.47 -14.91 1.41
CA THR A 280 28.92 -16.31 1.27
C THR A 280 29.69 -16.81 2.50
N SER A 281 30.08 -15.92 3.41
CA SER A 281 30.81 -16.29 4.61
C SER A 281 29.89 -17.02 5.61
N PRO A 282 30.31 -18.17 6.17
CA PRO A 282 29.60 -18.82 7.27
C PRO A 282 29.48 -17.94 8.52
N SER A 283 30.33 -16.92 8.64
CA SER A 283 30.28 -15.92 9.71
C SER A 283 29.49 -14.65 9.34
N ALA A 284 28.80 -14.61 8.21
CA ALA A 284 27.89 -13.51 7.89
C ALA A 284 26.70 -13.46 8.88
N PRO A 285 26.08 -12.29 9.10
CA PRO A 285 24.80 -12.24 9.80
C PRO A 285 23.75 -13.02 9.02
N GLN A 286 23.09 -13.95 9.69
CA GLN A 286 22.22 -14.96 9.09
C GLN A 286 20.96 -15.13 9.92
N ILE A 287 19.86 -15.20 9.18
CA ILE A 287 18.56 -15.63 9.65
C ILE A 287 18.18 -16.93 8.96
N GLU A 288 17.29 -17.69 9.56
CA GLU A 288 16.80 -18.96 9.01
C GLU A 288 15.29 -19.05 9.21
N TYR A 289 14.63 -19.69 8.25
CA TYR A 289 13.22 -20.05 8.32
C TYR A 289 13.09 -21.55 8.13
N GLU A 290 12.33 -22.19 9.00
CA GLU A 290 11.91 -23.57 8.80
C GLU A 290 10.62 -23.57 7.98
N LEU A 291 10.70 -24.12 6.76
CA LEU A 291 9.55 -24.27 5.87
C LEU A 291 8.94 -25.67 6.03
N PRO A 292 7.62 -25.83 5.84
CA PRO A 292 7.01 -27.15 5.77
C PRO A 292 7.62 -27.96 4.62
N GLN A 293 7.46 -29.29 4.66
CA GLN A 293 7.85 -30.14 3.53
C GLN A 293 7.12 -29.68 2.25
N ILE A 294 7.90 -29.41 1.21
CA ILE A 294 7.40 -29.02 -0.11
C ILE A 294 7.49 -30.24 -1.02
N ASP A 295 6.34 -30.71 -1.51
CA ASP A 295 6.27 -31.80 -2.50
C ASP A 295 6.53 -31.24 -3.91
N ALA A 296 7.79 -30.89 -4.17
CA ALA A 296 8.27 -30.42 -5.46
C ALA A 296 9.72 -30.85 -5.67
N ASP A 297 10.10 -31.07 -6.92
CA ASP A 297 11.50 -31.22 -7.33
C ASP A 297 12.23 -29.88 -7.29
N SER A 298 11.50 -28.79 -7.51
CA SER A 298 12.04 -27.46 -7.71
C SER A 298 11.27 -26.40 -6.95
N VAL A 299 12.00 -25.42 -6.42
CA VAL A 299 11.40 -24.25 -5.76
C VAL A 299 11.95 -22.96 -6.33
N THR A 300 11.04 -21.98 -6.46
CA THR A 300 11.41 -20.60 -6.73
C THR A 300 11.20 -19.71 -5.52
N VAL A 301 12.30 -19.08 -5.09
CA VAL A 301 12.29 -18.10 -4.02
C VAL A 301 12.17 -16.69 -4.60
N HIS A 302 11.08 -16.02 -4.28
CA HIS A 302 10.88 -14.60 -4.55
C HIS A 302 11.21 -13.79 -3.30
N VAL A 303 12.19 -12.89 -3.41
CA VAL A 303 12.51 -11.94 -2.33
C VAL A 303 12.11 -10.54 -2.75
N TYR A 304 11.25 -9.97 -1.93
CA TYR A 304 10.74 -8.62 -2.06
C TYR A 304 11.43 -7.71 -1.06
N SER A 305 12.05 -6.63 -1.52
CA SER A 305 12.68 -5.63 -0.66
C SER A 305 12.16 -4.23 -0.92
N LEU A 306 12.55 -3.29 -0.06
CA LEU A 306 12.33 -1.87 -0.33
C LEU A 306 13.12 -1.41 -1.57
N PRO A 307 12.56 -0.54 -2.42
CA PRO A 307 13.26 0.08 -3.53
C PRO A 307 14.13 1.23 -3.03
N VAL A 308 15.30 0.91 -2.48
CA VAL A 308 16.26 1.89 -1.93
C VAL A 308 17.47 2.07 -2.85
N PHE A 309 17.95 3.31 -2.96
CA PHE A 309 19.25 3.59 -3.57
C PHE A 309 20.38 3.31 -2.58
N PRO A 310 21.55 2.86 -3.07
CA PRO A 310 22.75 2.79 -2.26
C PRO A 310 23.18 4.19 -1.82
N ILE A 311 23.63 4.33 -0.58
CA ILE A 311 24.02 5.64 0.00
C ILE A 311 25.28 6.19 -0.67
N TYR A 312 26.16 5.31 -1.16
CA TYR A 312 27.31 5.68 -1.98
C TYR A 312 27.70 4.53 -2.91
N LYS A 313 28.51 4.86 -3.91
CA LYS A 313 28.98 3.91 -4.93
C LYS A 313 29.67 2.71 -4.28
N GLY A 314 29.28 1.50 -4.69
CA GLY A 314 29.82 0.25 -4.17
C GLY A 314 29.07 -0.36 -2.99
N ARG A 315 28.02 0.30 -2.46
CA ARG A 315 27.16 -0.21 -1.38
C ARG A 315 25.74 -0.56 -1.83
N GLY A 316 25.65 -1.38 -2.87
CA GLY A 316 24.38 -2.01 -3.23
C GLY A 316 23.82 -2.86 -2.09
N THR A 317 22.53 -3.17 -2.15
CA THR A 317 21.88 -4.07 -1.18
C THR A 317 22.16 -5.51 -1.59
N ARG A 318 23.31 -6.04 -1.15
CA ARG A 318 23.78 -7.40 -1.44
C ARG A 318 23.33 -8.35 -0.33
N PHE A 319 22.72 -9.48 -0.69
CA PHE A 319 22.37 -10.54 0.26
C PHE A 319 22.50 -11.92 -0.38
N GLY A 320 22.57 -12.95 0.47
CA GLY A 320 22.69 -14.34 0.07
C GLY A 320 21.46 -15.15 0.46
N ILE A 321 21.10 -16.15 -0.33
CA ILE A 321 20.13 -17.18 0.02
C ILE A 321 20.79 -18.55 -0.10
N SER A 322 20.52 -19.41 0.87
CA SER A 322 20.86 -20.84 0.84
C SER A 322 19.63 -21.62 1.26
N ILE A 323 19.38 -22.75 0.59
CA ILE A 323 18.32 -23.71 0.92
C ILE A 323 19.03 -25.00 1.30
N ASP A 324 18.67 -25.59 2.43
CA ASP A 324 19.20 -26.89 2.91
C ASP A 324 20.74 -27.01 2.87
N GLY A 325 21.44 -25.91 3.18
CA GLY A 325 22.90 -25.85 3.22
C GLY A 325 23.59 -25.86 1.86
N GLN A 326 22.86 -25.73 0.75
CA GLN A 326 23.42 -25.58 -0.59
C GLN A 326 24.26 -24.29 -0.72
N PRO A 327 25.17 -24.20 -1.72
CA PRO A 327 25.99 -23.02 -1.93
C PRO A 327 25.17 -21.73 -1.97
N VAL A 328 25.62 -20.73 -1.21
CA VAL A 328 24.93 -19.44 -1.11
C VAL A 328 24.87 -18.76 -2.48
N GLN A 329 23.66 -18.44 -2.90
CA GLN A 329 23.41 -17.64 -4.09
C GLN A 329 23.31 -16.19 -3.69
N VAL A 330 24.15 -15.35 -4.30
CA VAL A 330 24.25 -13.95 -3.92
C VAL A 330 23.61 -13.08 -4.98
N THR A 331 22.75 -12.18 -4.53
CA THR A 331 22.13 -11.15 -5.36
C THR A 331 22.50 -9.77 -4.84
N ASN A 332 22.36 -8.76 -5.70
CA ASN A 332 22.70 -7.39 -5.37
C ASN A 332 21.72 -6.43 -6.04
N ASN A 333 21.07 -5.57 -5.26
CA ASN A 333 20.22 -4.53 -5.80
C ASN A 333 20.98 -3.20 -5.91
N VAL A 334 21.10 -2.72 -7.15
CA VAL A 334 21.67 -1.41 -7.51
C VAL A 334 20.71 -0.76 -8.52
N PRO A 335 19.67 -0.05 -8.05
CA PRO A 335 18.70 0.56 -8.96
C PRO A 335 19.34 1.62 -9.84
N VAL A 336 18.83 1.74 -11.06
CA VAL A 336 19.22 2.78 -12.02
C VAL A 336 18.14 3.84 -12.04
N GLU A 337 18.51 5.08 -11.74
CA GLU A 337 17.59 6.22 -11.74
C GLU A 337 16.88 6.35 -13.10
N TYR A 338 15.59 6.68 -13.06
CA TYR A 338 14.70 6.81 -14.24
C TYR A 338 14.51 5.56 -15.11
N SER A 339 15.13 4.42 -14.78
CA SER A 339 14.87 3.17 -15.50
C SER A 339 13.42 2.72 -15.35
N LYS A 340 12.91 1.95 -16.33
CA LYS A 340 11.57 1.37 -16.26
C LYS A 340 11.39 0.53 -15.00
N SER A 341 12.37 -0.31 -14.65
CA SER A 341 12.32 -1.16 -13.46
C SER A 341 12.28 -0.33 -12.18
N TRP A 342 13.06 0.74 -12.07
CA TRP A 342 12.95 1.67 -10.93
C TRP A 342 11.54 2.26 -10.80
N LYS A 343 10.96 2.73 -11.91
CA LYS A 343 9.60 3.28 -11.92
C LYS A 343 8.55 2.23 -11.54
N ASP A 344 8.68 1.00 -12.06
CA ASP A 344 7.82 -0.14 -11.70
C ASP A 344 7.89 -0.40 -10.18
N HIS A 345 9.11 -0.48 -9.65
CA HIS A 345 9.37 -0.76 -8.23
C HIS A 345 8.87 0.34 -7.29
N VAL A 346 8.99 1.61 -7.67
CA VAL A 346 8.46 2.73 -6.87
C VAL A 346 6.93 2.71 -6.82
N HIS A 347 6.25 2.40 -7.92
CA HIS A 347 4.79 2.34 -7.94
C HIS A 347 4.22 1.15 -7.16
N GLN A 348 4.97 0.05 -7.07
CA GLN A 348 4.62 -1.14 -6.28
C GLN A 348 5.24 -1.09 -4.87
N ASN A 349 6.06 -0.07 -4.58
CA ASN A 349 6.82 0.07 -3.34
C ASN A 349 7.64 -1.20 -2.97
N ILE A 350 8.20 -1.86 -3.99
CA ILE A 350 8.88 -3.15 -3.87
C ILE A 350 9.90 -3.35 -4.98
N THR A 351 11.02 -4.00 -4.67
CA THR A 351 11.98 -4.53 -5.66
C THR A 351 11.93 -6.05 -5.58
N LEU A 352 11.65 -6.73 -6.69
CA LEU A 352 11.85 -8.18 -6.78
C LEU A 352 13.32 -8.45 -7.10
N ILE A 353 14.07 -8.96 -6.12
CA ILE A 353 15.53 -9.07 -6.25
C ILE A 353 15.97 -10.45 -6.73
N TYR A 354 15.14 -11.49 -6.61
CA TYR A 354 15.62 -12.86 -6.79
C TYR A 354 14.56 -13.84 -7.29
N LYS A 355 15.00 -14.72 -8.21
CA LYS A 355 14.32 -15.94 -8.68
C LYS A 355 15.36 -17.05 -8.65
N TYR A 356 15.20 -18.02 -7.75
CA TYR A 356 15.97 -19.28 -7.76
C TYR A 356 15.16 -20.38 -8.43
N GLU A 357 15.81 -21.40 -8.97
CA GLU A 357 15.18 -22.68 -9.28
C GLU A 357 16.08 -23.73 -8.63
N HIS A 358 15.61 -24.36 -7.56
CA HIS A 358 16.18 -25.63 -7.10
C HIS A 358 15.69 -26.75 -8.03
N THR A 359 16.37 -27.89 -8.11
CA THR A 359 15.93 -29.11 -8.83
C THR A 359 16.39 -30.33 -8.07
#